data_AF-A0A6N6P4V5-F1
#
_entry.id   AF-A0A6N6P4V5-F1
#
_cell.length_a   1.000
_cell.length_b   1.000
_cell.length_c   1.000
_cell.angle_alpha   90.00
_cell.angle_beta   90.00
_cell.angle_gamma   90.00
#
_symmetry.space_group_name_H-M   'P 1'
#
loop_
_entity.id
_entity.type
_entity.pdbx_description
1 polymer ?
#
loop_
_entity_poly.entity_id
_entity_poly.type
_entity_poly.pdbx_seq_one_letter_code
_entity_poly.pdbx_strand_id
1 'polypeptide(L)' 'MQSNPPLESLILTLRQQKVIIDVDLAGLYGVPTKALNQAVKRNLDRFPEDFCFPLTSTEWEEV' A
#
# COMPACT_ATOMS: atom_id res chain seq x y z
N MET A 1 -3.62 16.21 18.14
CA MET A 1 -2.28 16.08 17.52
C MET A 1 -2.25 14.70 16.89
N GLN A 2 -2.47 14.58 15.57
CA GLN A 2 -2.37 13.28 14.89
C GLN A 2 -0.88 13.00 14.70
N SER A 3 -0.30 12.20 15.59
CA SER A 3 0.99 11.57 15.36
C SER A 3 0.76 10.52 14.27
N ASN A 4 1.03 10.88 13.02
CA ASN A 4 1.17 9.85 11.99
C ASN A 4 2.31 8.92 12.43
N PRO A 5 2.13 7.59 12.35
CA PRO A 5 3.22 6.66 12.63
C PRO A 5 4.42 7.02 11.74
N PRO A 6 5.65 6.88 12.26
CA PRO A 6 6.85 7.17 11.47
C PRO A 6 6.81 6.34 10.19
N LEU A 7 7.08 6.96 9.04
CA LEU A 7 7.01 6.31 7.73
C LEU A 7 7.78 4.99 7.70
N GLU A 8 8.90 4.93 8.42
CA GLU A 8 9.75 3.75 8.58
C GLU A 8 9.02 2.54 9.16
N SER A 9 8.04 2.72 10.05
CA SER A 9 7.29 1.61 10.64
C SER A 9 6.21 1.05 9.72
N LEU A 10 5.86 1.77 8.66
CA LEU A 10 4.87 1.36 7.65
C LEU A 10 5.53 0.63 6.47
N ILE A 11 6.86 0.68 6.37
CA ILE A 11 7.61 0.05 5.29
C ILE A 11 7.91 -1.40 5.67
N LEU A 12 7.33 -2.32 4.91
CA LEU A 12 7.54 -3.74 5.04
C LEU A 12 8.53 -4.21 3.97
N THR A 13 9.24 -5.30 4.25
CA THR A 13 10.13 -5.93 3.27
C THR A 13 9.49 -7.21 2.77
N LEU A 14 8.93 -7.18 1.56
CA LEU A 14 8.30 -8.32 0.90
C LEU A 14 8.99 -8.56 -0.44
N ARG A 15 9.30 -9.81 -0.78
CA ARG A 15 10.05 -10.18 -2.01
C ARG A 15 11.32 -9.36 -2.23
N GLN A 16 12.03 -9.03 -1.14
CA GLN A 16 13.23 -8.17 -1.16
C GLN A 16 12.97 -6.72 -1.63
N GLN A 17 11.71 -6.30 -1.65
CA GLN A 17 11.27 -4.94 -1.98
C GLN A 17 10.64 -4.27 -0.76
N LYS A 18 10.81 -2.94 -0.68
CA LYS A 18 10.16 -2.11 0.34
C LYS A 18 8.75 -1.77 -0.13
N VAL A 19 7.75 -2.20 0.63
CA VAL A 19 6.33 -2.01 0.28
C VAL A 19 5.56 -1.37 1.43
N ILE A 20 4.47 -0.70 1.11
CA ILE A 20 3.53 -0.13 2.09
C ILE A 20 2.15 -0.67 1.74
N ILE A 21 1.39 -1.09 2.76
CA ILE A 21 0.05 -1.64 2.57
C ILE A 21 -0.92 -0.52 2.20
N ASP A 22 -1.91 -0.85 1.37
CA ASP A 22 -2.88 0.10 0.84
C ASP A 22 -3.65 0.84 1.96
N VAL A 23 -3.89 0.18 3.10
CA VAL A 23 -4.51 0.79 4.29
C VAL A 23 -3.67 1.91 4.89
N ASP A 24 -2.37 1.66 5.09
CA ASP A 24 -1.44 2.63 5.66
C ASP A 24 -1.16 3.75 4.66
N LEU A 25 -1.00 3.40 3.39
CA LEU A 25 -0.82 4.34 2.29
C LEU A 25 -2.03 5.28 2.17
N ALA A 26 -3.25 4.74 2.28
CA ALA A 26 -4.47 5.53 2.27
C ALA A 26 -4.54 6.47 3.49
N GLY A 27 -4.12 6.01 4.66
CA GLY A 27 -3.96 6.83 5.87
C GLY A 27 -2.97 7.99 5.69
N LEU A 28 -1.80 7.72 5.08
CA LEU A 28 -0.79 8.73 4.76
C LEU A 28 -1.32 9.82 3.81
N TYR A 29 -2.10 9.42 2.81
CA TYR A 29 -2.72 10.36 1.86
C TYR A 29 -4.04 10.97 2.37
N GLY A 30 -4.53 10.57 3.54
CA GLY A 30 -5.79 11.05 4.10
C GLY A 30 -7.02 10.67 3.26
N VAL A 31 -6.94 9.58 2.50
CA VAL A 31 -8.03 9.08 1.65
C VAL A 31 -8.55 7.74 2.16
N PRO A 32 -9.81 7.37 1.87
CA PRO A 32 -10.28 6.02 2.16
C PRO A 32 -9.55 4.98 1.29
N THR A 33 -9.19 3.82 1.86
CA THR A 33 -8.55 2.70 1.13
C THR A 33 -9.35 2.29 -0.12
N LYS A 34 -10.69 2.31 -0.03
CA LYS A 34 -11.58 2.05 -1.17
C LYS A 34 -11.39 3.05 -2.32
N ALA A 35 -11.18 4.32 -2.00
CA ALA A 35 -10.97 5.37 -3.01
C ALA A 35 -9.60 5.21 -3.68
N LEU A 36 -8.56 4.87 -2.91
CA LEU A 36 -7.24 4.53 -3.42
C LEU A 36 -7.32 3.34 -4.39
N ASN A 37 -7.96 2.25 -3.97
CA ASN A 37 -8.14 1.05 -4.80
C ASN A 37 -8.96 1.32 -6.07
N GLN A 38 -9.96 2.19 -6.00
CA GLN A 38 -10.70 2.64 -7.19
C GLN A 38 -9.83 3.47 -8.13
N ALA A 39 -8.98 4.36 -7.61
CA ALA A 39 -8.07 5.17 -8.41
C ALA A 39 -7.03 4.30 -9.13
N VAL A 40 -6.46 3.31 -8.45
CA VAL A 40 -5.52 2.34 -9.05
C VAL A 40 -6.21 1.57 -10.17
N LYS A 41 -7.39 0.99 -9.91
CA LYS A 41 -8.15 0.23 -10.92
C LYS A 41 -8.55 1.05 -12.14
N ARG A 42 -8.81 2.35 -11.97
CA ARG A 42 -9.17 3.25 -13.08
C ARG A 42 -7.97 3.72 -13.91
N ASN A 43 -6.77 3.66 -13.35
CA ASN A 43 -5.55 4.18 -13.96
C ASN A 43 -4.46 3.10 -13.97
N LEU A 44 -4.79 1.85 -14.29
CA LEU A 44 -3.83 0.74 -14.28
C LEU A 44 -2.64 0.98 -15.21
N ASP A 45 -2.83 1.74 -16.27
CA ASP A 45 -1.78 2.22 -17.18
C ASP A 45 -0.71 3.07 -16.46
N ARG A 46 -1.08 3.74 -15.36
CA ARG A 46 -0.18 4.55 -14.52
C ARG A 46 0.40 3.77 -13.34
N PHE A 47 -0.11 2.58 -13.06
CA PHE A 47 0.29 1.73 -11.95
C PHE A 47 0.76 0.36 -12.49
N PRO A 48 1.99 0.30 -13.04
CA PRO A 48 2.56 -0.95 -13.51
C PRO A 48 2.75 -1.95 -12.35
N GLU A 49 2.91 -3.23 -12.67
CA GLU A 49 3.05 -4.32 -11.69
C GLU A 49 4.23 -4.12 -10.72
N ASP A 50 5.26 -3.38 -11.14
CA ASP A 50 6.40 -3.01 -10.29
C ASP A 50 6.04 -1.96 -9.22
N PHE A 51 4.92 -1.25 -9.38
CA PHE A 51 4.48 -0.18 -8.47
C PHE A 51 3.40 -0.65 -7.50
N CYS A 52 2.48 -1.49 -7.96
CA CYS A 52 1.49 -2.13 -7.11
C CYS A 52 1.23 -3.56 -7.57
N PHE A 53 1.16 -4.47 -6.61
CA PHE A 53 0.81 -5.86 -6.86
C PHE A 53 -0.08 -6.37 -5.74
N PRO A 54 -1.02 -7.29 -6.05
CA PRO A 54 -1.77 -7.98 -5.01
C PRO A 54 -0.83 -8.89 -4.22
N LEU A 55 -0.96 -8.87 -2.90
CA LEU A 55 -0.30 -9.85 -2.04
C LEU A 55 -0.90 -11.24 -2.27
N THR A 56 -0.05 -12.26 -2.21
CA THR A 56 -0.51 -13.64 -2.12
C THR A 56 -1.10 -13.93 -0.74
N SER A 57 -1.89 -14.99 -0.61
CA SER A 57 -2.48 -15.37 0.67
C SER A 57 -1.43 -15.58 1.77
N THR A 58 -0.27 -16.15 1.41
CA THR A 58 0.85 -16.36 2.34
C THR A 58 1.47 -15.02 2.77
N GLU A 59 1.69 -14.10 1.83
CA GLU A 59 2.22 -12.76 2.15
C GLU A 59 1.22 -11.95 3.00
N TRP A 60 -0.08 -12.19 2.85
CA TRP A 60 -1.10 -11.56 3.68
C TRP A 60 -1.07 -12.05 5.14
N GLU A 61 -0.60 -13.26 5.40
CA GLU A 61 -0.46 -13.79 6.77
C GLU A 61 0.81 -13.28 7.47
N GLU A 62 1.80 -12.82 6.70
CA GLU A 62 3.08 -12.31 7.21
C GLU A 62 3.07 -10.80 7.50
N VAL A 63 2.00 -10.11 7.12
CA VAL A 63 1.82 -8.65 7.23
C VAL A 63 0.77 -8.30 8.28
#